data_AF-A0A497NV39-F1
#
_entry.id   AF-A0A497NV39-F1
#
_cell.length_a   1.000
_cell.length_b   1.000
_cell.length_c   1.000
_cell.angle_alpha   90.00
_cell.angle_beta   90.00
_cell.angle_gamma   90.00
#
_symmetry.space_group_name_H-M   'P 1'
#
loop_
_entity.id
_entity.type
_entity.pdbx_description
1 polymer ?
#
loop_
_entity_poly.entity_id
_entity_poly.type
_entity_poly.pdbx_seq_one_letter_code
_entity_poly.pdbx_strand_id
1 'polypeptide(L)'
;MVFEVNSYQRLFQIVNSSENLAEVFKQAESHCQSCRVISPMMCIQKCEIWKAKNELLEMNKLLRESNHARKLFNAIKNKRRLKIMEALSKRAYTIEELQEYLKKNGYYHSQRTISNEYLKPLLRVGLIKKDGNKYRQTLYGRKFYGILSKLNNKKILPSHSQCYEESILMHLLDGPKSYDELAESVTQKSLSRILKRLREGGMIAKSQSSNYVFYFKTKKEPNVTFSPTEKRIYQAIPEAGTSARALSEEVGISLRRTYKYIRRLTKKRLIFARKRPRTYELTSLGREIAACLKEISKLISNALPYSVN
;
A
#
# COMPACT_ATOMS: atom_id res chain seq x y z
N MET A 1 32.83 2.35 33.96
CA MET A 1 32.55 2.81 32.58
C MET A 1 32.24 1.68 31.57
N VAL A 2 32.12 0.41 31.98
CA VAL A 2 32.01 -0.75 31.06
C VAL A 2 30.57 -1.05 30.58
N PHE A 3 29.53 -0.54 31.24
CA PHE A 3 28.14 -0.90 30.95
C PHE A 3 27.50 -0.19 29.74
N GLU A 4 27.90 1.04 29.39
CA GLU A 4 27.25 1.83 28.33
C GLU A 4 27.52 1.25 26.92
N VAL A 5 28.77 0.84 26.64
CA VAL A 5 29.19 0.29 25.34
C VAL A 5 28.47 -1.03 25.03
N ASN A 6 28.17 -1.83 26.05
CA ASN A 6 27.53 -3.14 25.89
C ASN A 6 26.03 -3.00 25.50
N SER A 7 25.28 -2.09 26.15
CA SER A 7 23.84 -1.98 25.92
C SER A 7 23.48 -1.51 24.50
N TYR A 8 24.27 -0.61 23.90
CA TYR A 8 24.04 -0.12 22.54
C TYR A 8 24.34 -1.20 21.49
N GLN A 9 25.50 -1.86 21.59
CA GLN A 9 25.87 -2.95 20.69
C GLN A 9 24.85 -4.10 20.76
N ARG A 10 24.39 -4.42 21.97
CA ARG A 10 23.41 -5.47 22.17
C ARG A 10 22.03 -5.10 21.62
N LEU A 11 21.58 -3.85 21.81
CA LEU A 11 20.35 -3.36 21.18
C LEU A 11 20.45 -3.43 19.65
N PHE A 12 21.59 -3.04 19.08
CA PHE A 12 21.82 -3.12 17.64
C PHE A 12 21.71 -4.55 17.11
N GLN A 13 22.28 -5.53 17.83
CA GLN A 13 22.12 -6.95 17.52
C GLN A 13 20.64 -7.37 17.55
N ILE A 14 19.92 -7.07 18.64
CA ILE A 14 18.49 -7.40 18.80
C ILE A 14 17.67 -6.83 17.64
N VAL A 15 17.89 -5.56 17.29
CA VAL A 15 17.12 -4.87 16.24
C VAL A 15 17.37 -5.49 14.87
N ASN A 16 18.61 -5.87 14.56
CA ASN A 16 18.98 -6.44 13.26
C ASN A 16 18.62 -7.91 13.12
N SER A 17 18.61 -8.69 14.22
CA SER A 17 18.20 -10.09 14.20
C SER A 17 16.69 -10.26 14.21
N SER A 18 15.93 -9.23 14.59
CA SER A 18 14.47 -9.32 14.73
C SER A 18 13.73 -8.93 13.45
N GLU A 19 12.77 -9.74 13.02
CA GLU A 19 11.95 -9.46 11.83
C GLU A 19 10.95 -8.33 12.09
N ASN A 20 10.29 -8.33 13.25
CA ASN A 20 9.21 -7.38 13.59
C ASN A 20 9.48 -6.65 14.92
N LEU A 21 8.59 -5.75 15.35
CA LEU A 21 8.74 -5.00 16.61
C LEU A 21 8.42 -5.86 17.84
N ALA A 22 7.55 -6.85 17.69
CA ALA A 22 7.16 -7.74 18.78
C ALA A 22 8.34 -8.60 19.26
N GLU A 23 9.16 -9.06 18.32
CA GLU A 23 10.38 -9.80 18.59
C GLU A 23 11.45 -8.93 19.26
N VAL A 24 11.67 -7.70 18.77
CA VAL A 24 12.59 -6.73 19.40
C VAL A 24 12.23 -6.52 20.86
N PHE A 25 10.93 -6.34 21.15
CA PHE A 25 10.43 -6.17 22.50
C PHE A 25 10.67 -7.41 23.37
N LYS A 26 10.31 -8.61 22.90
CA LYS A 26 10.51 -9.86 23.65
C LYS A 26 11.99 -10.04 24.01
N GLN A 27 12.89 -9.84 23.05
CA GLN A 27 14.33 -9.95 23.30
C GLN A 27 14.83 -8.88 24.28
N ALA A 28 14.36 -7.63 24.15
CA ALA A 28 14.69 -6.56 25.08
C ALA A 28 14.13 -6.82 26.50
N GLU A 29 12.93 -7.38 26.61
CA GLU A 29 12.29 -7.74 27.88
C GLU A 29 13.04 -8.87 28.57
N SER A 30 13.32 -9.97 27.87
CA SER A 30 14.13 -11.08 28.41
C SER A 30 15.51 -10.58 28.88
N HIS A 31 16.13 -9.68 28.12
CA HIS A 31 17.38 -9.05 28.54
C HIS A 31 17.20 -8.22 29.82
N CYS A 32 16.16 -7.38 29.90
CA CYS A 32 15.88 -6.60 31.10
C CYS A 32 15.56 -7.46 32.33
N GLN A 33 14.85 -8.59 32.17
CA GLN A 33 14.53 -9.52 33.28
C GLN A 33 15.78 -10.21 33.82
N SER A 34 16.73 -10.56 32.95
CA SER A 34 18.00 -11.16 33.34
C SER A 34 19.06 -10.16 33.81
N CYS A 35 18.80 -8.85 33.67
CA CYS A 35 19.77 -7.81 33.95
C CYS A 35 19.89 -7.55 35.46
N ARG A 36 21.09 -7.79 36.02
CA ARG A 36 21.42 -7.36 37.38
C ARG A 36 21.86 -5.90 37.35
N VAL A 37 20.91 -5.00 37.61
CA VAL A 37 21.16 -3.55 37.64
C VAL A 37 21.46 -3.06 39.05
N ILE A 38 22.48 -2.21 39.14
CA ILE A 38 22.96 -1.61 40.40
C ILE A 38 21.93 -0.61 40.95
N SER A 39 21.14 0.04 40.07
CA SER A 39 20.05 0.94 40.45
C SER A 39 19.05 1.13 39.29
N PRO A 40 17.73 1.23 39.57
CA PRO A 40 16.72 1.55 38.56
C PRO A 40 17.01 2.84 37.77
N MET A 41 17.61 3.85 38.41
CA MET A 41 17.94 5.13 37.74
C MET A 41 18.96 4.95 36.61
N MET A 42 19.88 3.99 36.75
CA MET A 42 20.85 3.67 35.70
C MET A 42 20.17 3.08 34.46
N CYS A 43 19.11 2.27 34.64
CA CYS A 43 18.32 1.77 33.50
C CYS A 43 17.66 2.92 32.75
N ILE A 44 17.01 3.82 33.48
CA ILE A 44 16.24 4.93 32.92
C ILE A 44 17.15 5.88 32.12
N GLN A 45 18.28 6.25 32.71
CA GLN A 45 19.16 7.27 32.14
C GLN A 45 20.12 6.72 31.09
N LYS A 46 20.63 5.49 31.26
CA LYS A 46 21.80 5.01 30.52
C LYS A 46 21.61 3.70 29.75
N CYS A 47 20.56 2.93 30.00
CA CYS A 47 20.37 1.64 29.31
C CYS A 47 19.54 1.82 28.03
N GLU A 48 20.18 1.67 26.88
CA GLU A 48 19.51 1.79 25.58
C GLU A 48 18.48 0.69 25.34
N ILE A 49 18.70 -0.52 25.89
CA ILE A 49 17.73 -1.63 25.81
C ILE A 49 16.47 -1.29 26.60
N TRP A 50 16.61 -0.72 27.80
CA TRP A 50 15.46 -0.29 28.60
C TRP A 50 14.70 0.84 27.91
N LYS A 51 15.41 1.84 27.35
CA LYS A 51 14.80 2.93 26.58
C LYS A 51 14.06 2.42 25.35
N ALA A 52 14.64 1.45 24.63
CA ALA A 52 14.02 0.79 23.48
C ALA A 52 12.73 0.06 23.87
N LYS A 53 12.79 -0.74 24.95
CA LYS A 53 11.62 -1.46 25.49
C LYS A 53 10.48 -0.49 25.82
N ASN A 54 10.78 0.57 26.55
CA ASN A 54 9.76 1.55 26.95
C ASN A 54 9.21 2.35 25.77
N GLU A 55 10.05 2.70 24.81
CA GLU A 55 9.58 3.33 23.57
C GLU A 55 8.58 2.41 22.85
N LEU A 56 8.84 1.10 22.77
CA LEU A 56 7.90 0.15 22.15
C LEU A 56 6.59 0.01 22.94
N LEU A 57 6.62 0.09 24.27
CA LEU A 57 5.40 0.11 25.10
C LEU A 57 4.54 1.34 24.81
N GLU A 58 5.16 2.52 24.77
CA GLU A 58 4.46 3.77 24.43
C GLU A 58 3.88 3.71 23.01
N MET A 59 4.65 3.17 22.06
CA MET A 59 4.20 3.01 20.68
C MET A 59 3.03 2.03 20.57
N ASN A 60 2.98 0.97 21.38
CA ASN A 60 1.88 0.00 21.34
C ASN A 60 0.52 0.68 21.56
N LYS A 61 0.46 1.65 22.48
CA LYS A 61 -0.76 2.44 22.71
C LYS A 61 -1.19 3.22 21.47
N LEU A 62 -0.24 3.83 20.76
CA LEU A 62 -0.51 4.57 19.51
C LEU A 62 -0.91 3.66 18.35
N LEU A 63 -0.28 2.48 18.24
CA LEU A 63 -0.55 1.52 17.16
C LEU A 63 -1.95 0.90 17.25
N ARG A 64 -2.48 0.76 18.48
CA ARG A 64 -3.83 0.24 18.74
C ARG A 64 -4.96 1.24 18.45
N GLU A 65 -4.65 2.51 18.18
CA GLU A 65 -5.68 3.47 17.77
C GLU A 65 -6.32 3.01 16.45
N SER A 66 -7.66 2.88 16.41
CA SER A 66 -8.40 2.39 15.24
C SER A 66 -8.17 3.21 13.96
N ASN A 67 -7.68 4.45 14.08
CA ASN A 67 -7.35 5.33 12.97
C ASN A 67 -5.85 5.55 12.76
N HIS A 68 -4.98 4.77 13.42
CA HIS A 68 -3.52 4.90 13.34
C HIS A 68 -3.05 4.75 11.89
N ALA A 69 -3.40 3.66 11.20
CA ALA A 69 -3.00 3.40 9.82
C ALA A 69 -3.38 4.59 8.91
N ARG A 70 -4.58 5.13 9.08
CA ARG A 70 -5.05 6.30 8.33
C ARG A 70 -4.22 7.56 8.61
N LYS A 71 -3.89 7.82 9.88
CA LYS A 71 -3.03 8.95 10.26
C LYS A 71 -1.62 8.78 9.70
N LEU A 72 -1.09 7.55 9.77
CA LEU A 72 0.24 7.18 9.29
C LEU A 72 0.39 7.40 7.78
N PHE A 73 -0.50 6.82 6.98
CA PHE A 73 -0.46 6.99 5.51
C PHE A 73 -0.61 8.48 5.13
N ASN A 74 -1.46 9.23 5.83
CA ASN A 74 -1.58 10.67 5.60
C ASN A 74 -0.35 11.48 6.05
N ALA A 75 0.37 11.04 7.08
CA ALA A 75 1.63 11.66 7.47
C ALA A 75 2.65 11.51 6.34
N ILE A 76 2.79 10.33 5.73
CA ILE A 76 3.88 10.04 4.80
C ILE A 76 3.65 10.48 3.34
N LYS A 77 2.42 10.85 2.98
CA LYS A 77 2.11 11.40 1.64
C LYS A 77 2.80 12.74 1.34
N ASN A 78 3.26 13.46 2.36
CA ASN A 78 3.94 14.74 2.19
C ASN A 78 5.45 14.53 1.94
N LYS A 79 5.91 14.91 0.74
CA LYS A 79 7.32 14.83 0.34
C LYS A 79 8.30 15.49 1.33
N ARG A 80 7.93 16.61 1.95
CA ARG A 80 8.79 17.29 2.95
C ARG A 80 8.94 16.46 4.22
N ARG A 81 7.88 15.78 4.66
CA ARG A 81 7.94 14.89 5.83
C ARG A 81 8.80 13.66 5.55
N LEU A 82 8.78 13.14 4.33
CA LEU A 82 9.71 12.07 3.92
C LEU A 82 11.17 12.53 3.93
N LYS A 83 11.44 13.75 3.49
CA LYS A 83 12.78 14.35 3.56
C LYS A 83 13.27 14.56 4.99
N ILE A 84 12.37 14.96 5.90
CA ILE A 84 12.69 15.00 7.34
C ILE A 84 12.99 13.60 7.86
N MET A 85 12.20 12.58 7.50
CA MET A 85 12.48 11.20 7.89
C MET A 85 13.87 10.74 7.38
N GLU A 86 14.23 11.06 6.14
CA GLU A 86 15.56 10.80 5.58
C GLU A 86 16.68 11.53 6.36
N ALA A 87 16.47 12.77 6.79
CA ALA A 87 17.45 13.46 7.64
C ALA A 87 17.60 12.74 8.99
N LEU A 88 16.47 12.44 9.64
CA LEU A 88 16.42 11.86 10.97
C LEU A 88 16.89 10.39 11.02
N SER A 89 17.00 9.71 9.87
CA SER A 89 17.62 8.38 9.80
C SER A 89 19.14 8.44 9.92
N LYS A 90 19.76 9.60 9.65
CA LYS A 90 21.22 9.80 9.70
C LYS A 90 21.69 10.20 11.10
N ARG A 91 20.98 11.14 11.75
CA ARG A 91 21.24 11.58 13.12
C ARG A 91 20.04 12.31 13.71
N ALA A 92 20.12 12.68 14.98
CA ALA A 92 19.16 13.60 15.60
C ALA A 92 19.42 15.06 15.15
N TYR A 93 18.34 15.84 14.99
CA TYR A 93 18.40 17.24 14.53
C TYR A 93 17.58 18.17 15.42
N THR A 94 18.04 19.39 15.66
CA THR A 94 17.19 20.48 16.16
C THR A 94 16.29 21.03 15.06
N ILE A 95 15.36 21.93 15.40
CA ILE A 95 14.47 22.52 14.40
C ILE A 95 15.21 23.48 13.44
N GLU A 96 16.24 24.17 13.93
CA GLU A 96 17.15 25.02 13.16
C GLU A 96 17.91 24.18 12.13
N GLU A 97 18.48 23.05 12.57
CA GLU A 97 19.23 22.16 11.68
C GLU A 97 18.31 21.51 10.63
N LEU A 98 17.08 21.15 10.99
CA LEU A 98 16.08 20.64 10.03
C LEU A 98 15.66 21.71 9.03
N GLN A 99 15.50 22.96 9.48
CA GLN A 99 15.19 24.08 8.59
C GLN A 99 16.31 24.28 7.57
N GLU A 100 17.56 24.25 8.01
CA GLU A 100 18.73 24.39 7.14
C GLU A 100 18.86 23.21 6.16
N TYR A 101 18.64 21.98 6.64
CA TYR A 101 18.60 20.79 5.78
C TYR A 101 17.51 20.91 4.71
N LEU A 102 16.31 21.37 5.07
CA LEU A 102 15.20 21.55 4.14
C LEU A 102 15.48 22.66 3.11
N LYS A 103 16.08 23.78 3.51
CA LYS A 103 16.52 24.85 2.61
C LYS A 103 17.49 24.34 1.55
N LYS A 104 18.49 23.53 1.96
CA LYS A 104 19.43 22.87 1.03
C LYS A 104 18.77 21.92 0.03
N ASN A 105 17.56 21.45 0.34
CA ASN A 105 16.74 20.62 -0.54
C ASN A 105 15.65 21.43 -1.28
N GLY A 106 15.74 22.76 -1.30
CA GLY A 106 14.80 23.65 -2.01
C GLY A 106 13.50 23.97 -1.27
N TYR A 107 13.41 23.67 0.04
CA TYR A 107 12.22 23.92 0.86
C TYR A 107 12.45 25.06 1.86
N TYR A 108 11.98 26.26 1.51
CA TYR A 108 12.10 27.46 2.33
C TYR A 108 10.86 27.64 3.20
N HIS A 109 10.94 27.22 4.46
CA HIS A 109 9.83 27.32 5.42
C HIS A 109 10.29 27.85 6.77
N SER A 110 9.37 28.50 7.48
CA SER A 110 9.61 28.91 8.86
C SER A 110 9.70 27.70 9.79
N GLN A 111 10.39 27.85 10.90
CA GLN A 111 10.43 26.82 11.95
C GLN A 111 9.01 26.51 12.47
N ARG A 112 8.13 27.51 12.56
CA ARG A 112 6.72 27.31 12.93
C ARG A 112 6.00 26.38 11.96
N THR A 113 6.19 26.57 10.66
CA THR A 113 5.64 25.67 9.62
C THR A 113 6.24 24.26 9.75
N ILE A 114 7.55 24.15 9.92
CA ILE A 114 8.22 22.83 10.07
C ILE A 114 7.66 22.09 11.30
N SER A 115 7.53 22.78 12.43
CA SER A 115 6.98 22.22 13.66
C SER A 115 5.54 21.74 13.47
N ASN A 116 4.65 22.62 12.99
CA ASN A 116 3.21 22.36 12.95
C ASN A 116 2.79 21.45 11.80
N GLU A 117 3.34 21.66 10.62
CA GLU A 117 2.90 20.98 9.40
C GLU A 117 3.68 19.70 9.12
N TYR A 118 4.93 19.61 9.57
CA TYR A 118 5.81 18.49 9.22
C TYR A 118 6.15 17.59 10.41
N LEU A 119 6.61 18.15 11.52
CA LEU A 119 7.01 17.37 12.70
C LEU A 119 5.81 16.86 13.49
N LYS A 120 4.83 17.70 13.78
CA LYS A 120 3.63 17.32 14.56
C LYS A 120 2.89 16.11 13.98
N PRO A 121 2.66 15.98 12.66
CA PRO A 121 2.07 14.78 12.09
C PRO A 121 2.93 13.53 12.29
N LEU A 122 4.26 13.62 12.14
CA LEU A 122 5.19 12.50 12.33
C LEU A 122 5.27 12.05 13.79
N LEU A 123 5.28 13.01 14.74
CA LEU A 123 5.21 12.76 16.18
C LEU A 123 3.91 12.03 16.54
N ARG A 124 2.78 12.52 16.02
CA ARG A 124 1.45 11.96 16.32
C ARG A 124 1.30 10.50 15.91
N VAL A 125 2.01 10.08 14.86
CA VAL A 125 1.99 8.69 14.38
C VAL A 125 3.17 7.87 14.91
N GLY A 126 3.97 8.43 15.83
CA GLY A 126 5.05 7.70 16.49
C GLY A 126 6.27 7.40 15.62
N LEU A 127 6.41 8.01 14.43
CA LEU A 127 7.57 7.79 13.56
C LEU A 127 8.82 8.52 14.05
N ILE A 128 8.63 9.61 14.78
CA ILE A 128 9.70 10.39 15.39
C ILE A 128 9.32 10.71 16.83
N LYS A 129 10.31 11.07 17.64
CA LYS A 129 10.10 11.62 18.98
C LYS A 129 11.05 12.77 19.26
N LYS A 130 10.71 13.55 20.28
CA LYS A 130 11.52 14.65 20.79
C LYS A 130 12.39 14.14 21.95
N ASP A 131 13.67 14.45 21.90
CA ASP A 131 14.69 14.07 22.89
C ASP A 131 15.45 15.35 23.27
N GLY A 132 15.04 15.97 24.38
CA GLY A 132 15.45 17.34 24.72
C GLY A 132 15.02 18.35 23.65
N ASN A 133 15.99 19.07 23.07
CA ASN A 133 15.76 20.03 21.98
C ASN A 133 15.88 19.42 20.57
N LYS A 134 16.20 18.12 20.47
CA LYS A 134 16.38 17.42 19.19
C LYS A 134 15.21 16.50 18.87
N TYR A 135 15.05 16.21 17.60
CA TYR A 135 14.14 15.19 17.08
C TYR A 135 14.97 14.01 16.58
N ARG A 136 14.46 12.78 16.79
CA ARG A 136 15.04 11.55 16.26
C ARG A 136 13.96 10.57 15.84
N GLN A 137 14.30 9.63 14.96
CA GLN A 137 13.41 8.52 14.65
C GLN A 137 13.26 7.59 15.87
N THR A 138 12.04 7.06 16.05
CA THR A 138 11.78 5.91 16.93
C THR A 138 12.25 4.62 16.24
N LEU A 139 12.34 3.50 16.96
CA LEU A 139 12.56 2.16 16.42
C LEU A 139 11.48 1.79 15.40
N TYR A 140 10.23 2.12 15.71
CA TYR A 140 9.12 2.01 14.76
C TYR A 140 9.38 2.83 13.50
N GLY A 141 9.76 4.10 13.67
CA GLY A 141 10.11 5.01 12.57
C GLY A 141 11.27 4.53 11.71
N ARG A 142 12.29 3.90 12.31
CA ARG A 142 13.42 3.32 11.58
C ARG A 142 12.99 2.12 10.75
N LYS A 143 12.26 1.15 11.32
CA LYS A 143 11.74 0.00 10.56
C LYS A 143 10.81 0.47 9.45
N PHE A 144 9.93 1.42 9.76
CA PHE A 144 9.04 2.02 8.78
C PHE A 144 9.79 2.70 7.64
N TYR A 145 10.80 3.52 7.95
CA TYR A 145 11.61 4.21 6.95
C TYR A 145 12.43 3.22 6.10
N GLY A 146 12.91 2.13 6.67
CA GLY A 146 13.61 1.06 5.93
C GLY A 146 12.72 0.34 4.91
N ILE A 147 11.42 0.20 5.19
CA ILE A 147 10.43 -0.29 4.21
C ILE A 147 10.22 0.79 3.13
N LEU A 148 10.03 2.04 3.56
CA LEU A 148 9.68 3.13 2.66
C LEU A 148 10.80 3.57 1.72
N SER A 149 12.05 3.53 2.16
CA SER A 149 13.22 3.96 1.39
C SER A 149 13.37 3.16 0.09
N LYS A 150 12.90 1.91 0.07
CA LYS A 150 12.84 1.05 -1.14
C LYS A 150 12.03 1.67 -2.29
N LEU A 151 11.10 2.58 -2.00
CA LEU A 151 10.26 3.24 -3.02
C LEU A 151 10.94 4.42 -3.73
N ASN A 152 12.19 4.76 -3.41
CA ASN A 152 13.00 5.78 -4.11
C ASN A 152 12.26 7.10 -4.43
N ASN A 153 11.52 7.66 -3.47
CA ASN A 153 10.79 8.93 -3.61
C ASN A 153 9.71 8.96 -4.72
N LYS A 154 9.25 7.80 -5.21
CA LYS A 154 8.11 7.72 -6.13
C LYS A 154 6.88 8.37 -5.48
N LYS A 155 6.03 9.00 -6.30
CA LYS A 155 4.81 9.67 -5.81
C LYS A 155 3.88 8.61 -5.23
N ILE A 156 3.88 8.47 -3.90
CA ILE A 156 3.28 7.35 -3.21
C ILE A 156 1.78 7.32 -3.48
N LEU A 157 1.03 8.35 -3.07
CA LEU A 157 -0.43 8.44 -3.25
C LEU A 157 -0.92 9.89 -3.10
N PRO A 158 -2.14 10.23 -3.54
CA PRO A 158 -2.73 11.56 -3.34
C PRO A 158 -2.91 11.91 -1.84
N SER A 159 -2.58 13.16 -1.50
CA SER A 159 -2.74 13.73 -0.15
C SER A 159 -4.21 13.78 0.29
N HIS A 160 -4.46 13.59 1.59
CA HIS A 160 -5.77 13.76 2.25
C HIS A 160 -6.89 12.80 1.79
N SER A 161 -6.56 11.61 1.31
CA SER A 161 -7.58 10.58 1.10
C SER A 161 -7.91 9.82 2.38
N GLN A 162 -9.13 9.28 2.48
CA GLN A 162 -9.55 8.39 3.58
C GLN A 162 -8.93 6.97 3.45
N CYS A 163 -7.74 6.87 2.87
CA CYS A 163 -7.01 5.62 2.62
C CYS A 163 -7.69 4.66 1.62
N TYR A 164 -8.57 5.18 0.76
CA TYR A 164 -9.27 4.36 -0.23
C TYR A 164 -8.34 3.90 -1.35
N GLU A 165 -7.42 4.76 -1.81
CA GLU A 165 -6.39 4.41 -2.76
C GLU A 165 -5.53 3.25 -2.25
N GLU A 166 -5.05 3.34 -1.01
CA GLU A 166 -4.28 2.31 -0.33
C GLU A 166 -5.05 0.99 -0.28
N SER A 167 -6.31 1.04 0.14
CA SER A 167 -7.18 -0.13 0.23
C SER A 167 -7.35 -0.82 -1.13
N ILE A 168 -7.64 -0.05 -2.19
CA ILE A 168 -7.80 -0.60 -3.54
C ILE A 168 -6.49 -1.22 -4.05
N LEU A 169 -5.36 -0.55 -3.85
CA LEU A 169 -4.06 -1.08 -4.27
C LEU A 169 -3.73 -2.39 -3.55
N MET A 170 -4.03 -2.50 -2.25
CA MET A 170 -3.84 -3.74 -1.51
C MET A 170 -4.78 -4.86 -2.00
N HIS A 171 -6.05 -4.57 -2.29
CA HIS A 171 -6.98 -5.56 -2.84
C HIS A 171 -6.58 -6.07 -4.23
N LEU A 172 -5.93 -5.24 -5.04
CA LEU A 172 -5.46 -5.62 -6.38
C LEU A 172 -4.16 -6.44 -6.36
N LEU A 173 -3.52 -6.66 -5.20
CA LEU A 173 -2.36 -7.56 -5.09
C LEU A 173 -2.72 -9.02 -5.39
N ASP A 174 -3.96 -9.42 -5.08
CA ASP A 174 -4.43 -10.79 -5.27
C ASP A 174 -4.86 -11.06 -6.73
N GLY A 175 -4.73 -10.06 -7.60
CA GLY A 175 -4.99 -10.17 -9.04
C GLY A 175 -5.99 -9.11 -9.54
N PRO A 176 -6.32 -9.15 -10.85
CA PRO A 176 -7.23 -8.19 -11.45
C PRO A 176 -8.65 -8.28 -10.85
N LYS A 177 -9.27 -7.13 -10.58
CA LYS A 177 -10.63 -7.04 -10.01
C LYS A 177 -11.56 -6.18 -10.86
N SER A 178 -12.82 -6.55 -10.93
CA SER A 178 -13.89 -5.79 -11.56
C SER A 178 -14.27 -4.56 -10.72
N TYR A 179 -15.06 -3.65 -11.32
CA TYR A 179 -15.60 -2.50 -10.59
C TYR A 179 -16.46 -2.93 -9.40
N ASP A 180 -17.30 -3.94 -9.58
CA ASP A 180 -18.25 -4.40 -8.57
C ASP A 180 -17.52 -5.04 -7.39
N GLU A 181 -16.49 -5.86 -7.65
CA GLU A 181 -15.62 -6.42 -6.59
C GLU A 181 -14.89 -5.32 -5.81
N LEU A 182 -14.42 -4.26 -6.49
CA LEU A 182 -13.77 -3.14 -5.81
C LEU A 182 -14.76 -2.27 -5.02
N ALA A 183 -16.02 -2.22 -5.44
CA ALA A 183 -17.08 -1.46 -4.78
C ALA A 183 -17.50 -2.04 -3.42
N GLU A 184 -17.19 -3.31 -3.14
CA GLU A 184 -17.38 -3.90 -1.82
C GLU A 184 -16.41 -3.29 -0.78
N SER A 185 -15.22 -2.88 -1.23
CA SER A 185 -14.17 -2.35 -0.34
C SER A 185 -14.26 -0.84 -0.07
N VAL A 186 -14.96 -0.09 -0.92
CA VAL A 186 -15.01 1.37 -0.88
C VAL A 186 -16.37 1.87 -1.36
N THR A 187 -16.88 2.94 -0.76
CA THR A 187 -18.15 3.56 -1.19
C THR A 187 -18.21 3.81 -2.70
N GLN A 188 -19.24 3.27 -3.35
CA GLN A 188 -19.42 3.34 -4.81
C GLN A 188 -19.32 4.76 -5.38
N LYS A 189 -19.82 5.77 -4.64
CA LYS A 189 -19.80 7.18 -5.04
C LYS A 189 -18.38 7.74 -5.21
N SER A 190 -17.39 7.17 -4.52
CA SER A 190 -16.00 7.62 -4.57
C SER A 190 -15.10 6.76 -5.47
N LEU A 191 -15.48 5.50 -5.72
CA LEU A 191 -14.67 4.52 -6.43
C LEU A 191 -14.25 5.00 -7.83
N SER A 192 -15.17 5.54 -8.63
CA SER A 192 -14.87 6.05 -9.97
C SER A 192 -13.77 7.13 -9.98
N ARG A 193 -13.82 8.06 -9.02
CA ARG A 193 -12.81 9.12 -8.85
C ARG A 193 -11.47 8.57 -8.41
N ILE A 194 -11.49 7.58 -7.50
CA ILE A 194 -10.27 6.93 -7.01
C ILE A 194 -9.58 6.17 -8.15
N LEU A 195 -10.31 5.35 -8.89
CA LEU A 195 -9.79 4.61 -10.04
C LEU A 195 -9.25 5.54 -11.13
N LYS A 196 -9.91 6.68 -11.36
CA LYS A 196 -9.39 7.72 -12.26
C LYS A 196 -8.02 8.24 -11.79
N ARG A 197 -7.89 8.63 -10.51
CA ARG A 197 -6.62 9.13 -9.94
C ARG A 197 -5.51 8.08 -9.96
N LEU A 198 -5.81 6.84 -9.59
CA LEU A 198 -4.83 5.74 -9.59
C LEU A 198 -4.34 5.45 -11.01
N ARG A 199 -5.22 5.53 -12.01
CA ARG A 199 -4.86 5.35 -13.42
C ARG A 199 -4.02 6.52 -13.94
N GLU A 200 -4.41 7.76 -13.64
CA GLU A 200 -3.63 8.96 -14.00
C GLU A 200 -2.26 8.97 -13.29
N GLY A 201 -2.17 8.40 -12.10
CA GLY A 201 -0.92 8.16 -11.37
C GLY A 201 -0.10 6.97 -11.88
N GLY A 202 -0.57 6.25 -12.91
CA GLY A 202 0.13 5.10 -13.49
C GLY A 202 0.19 3.87 -12.57
N MET A 203 -0.61 3.81 -11.51
CA MET A 203 -0.59 2.71 -10.52
C MET A 203 -1.48 1.54 -10.94
N ILE A 204 -2.55 1.81 -11.68
CA ILE A 204 -3.44 0.78 -12.21
C ILE A 204 -3.65 0.94 -13.70
N ALA A 205 -3.80 -0.20 -14.37
CA ALA A 205 -4.27 -0.29 -15.74
C ALA A 205 -5.70 -0.85 -15.76
N LYS A 206 -6.40 -0.56 -16.84
CA LYS A 206 -7.69 -1.17 -17.14
C LYS A 206 -7.47 -2.20 -18.22
N SER A 207 -8.12 -3.36 -18.11
CA SER A 207 -8.07 -4.41 -19.13
C SER A 207 -8.33 -3.81 -20.52
N GLN A 208 -7.43 -4.08 -21.48
CA GLN A 208 -7.44 -3.48 -22.82
C GLN A 208 -8.71 -3.81 -23.62
N SER A 209 -9.46 -4.86 -23.27
CA SER A 209 -10.71 -5.16 -23.96
C SER A 209 -11.76 -4.09 -23.70
N SER A 210 -11.97 -3.19 -24.67
CA SER A 210 -13.12 -2.27 -24.70
C SER A 210 -14.45 -3.03 -24.65
N ASN A 211 -14.41 -4.29 -25.09
CA ASN A 211 -15.53 -5.20 -25.24
C ASN A 211 -15.97 -5.76 -23.89
N TYR A 212 -17.22 -5.47 -23.53
CA TYR A 212 -17.85 -5.93 -22.29
C TYR A 212 -18.69 -7.19 -22.49
N VAL A 213 -19.04 -7.53 -23.74
CA VAL A 213 -19.87 -8.69 -24.10
C VAL A 213 -19.08 -9.61 -25.01
N PHE A 214 -19.01 -10.87 -24.60
CA PHE A 214 -18.39 -11.95 -25.35
C PHE A 214 -19.43 -13.01 -25.68
N TYR A 215 -19.30 -13.61 -26.86
CA TYR A 215 -20.17 -14.65 -27.37
C TYR A 215 -19.43 -15.98 -27.36
N PHE A 216 -20.15 -17.02 -26.95
CA PHE A 216 -19.64 -18.38 -26.76
C PHE A 216 -20.52 -19.36 -27.51
N LYS A 217 -19.93 -20.41 -28.07
CA LYS A 217 -20.66 -21.55 -28.63
C LYS A 217 -21.33 -22.35 -27.51
N THR A 218 -22.53 -22.82 -27.75
CA THR A 218 -23.12 -23.88 -26.92
C THR A 218 -22.45 -25.21 -27.22
N LYS A 219 -22.36 -26.11 -26.23
CA LYS A 219 -21.83 -27.48 -26.41
C LYS A 219 -22.69 -28.38 -27.30
N LYS A 220 -23.87 -27.92 -27.75
CA LYS A 220 -24.79 -28.70 -28.59
C LYS A 220 -24.36 -28.64 -30.04
N GLU A 221 -24.36 -29.80 -30.70
CA GLU A 221 -24.18 -29.84 -32.15
C GLU A 221 -25.36 -29.16 -32.85
N PRO A 222 -25.09 -28.27 -33.82
CA PRO A 222 -26.15 -27.51 -34.48
C PRO A 222 -26.92 -28.40 -35.46
N ASN A 223 -28.13 -28.81 -35.09
CA ASN A 223 -29.09 -29.47 -36.00
C ASN A 223 -29.92 -28.46 -36.80
N VAL A 224 -29.32 -27.33 -37.20
CA VAL A 224 -30.03 -26.20 -37.81
C VAL A 224 -29.32 -25.74 -39.07
N THR A 225 -30.08 -25.42 -40.11
CA THR A 225 -29.53 -24.88 -41.35
C THR A 225 -28.93 -23.48 -41.13
N PHE A 226 -27.70 -23.29 -41.59
CA PHE A 226 -26.99 -22.01 -41.55
C PHE A 226 -27.07 -21.33 -42.92
N SER A 227 -27.26 -20.02 -42.94
CA SER A 227 -26.84 -19.26 -44.11
C SER A 227 -25.30 -19.24 -44.21
N PRO A 228 -24.71 -19.04 -45.40
CA PRO A 228 -23.25 -19.04 -45.57
C PRO A 228 -22.54 -18.07 -44.61
N THR A 229 -23.10 -16.88 -44.38
CA THR A 229 -22.53 -15.89 -43.46
C THR A 229 -22.73 -16.26 -41.99
N GLU A 230 -23.85 -16.91 -41.63
CA GLU A 230 -24.06 -17.42 -40.27
C GLU A 230 -23.07 -18.53 -39.93
N LYS A 231 -22.79 -19.42 -40.89
CA LYS A 231 -21.80 -20.49 -40.72
C LYS A 231 -20.40 -19.92 -40.47
N ARG A 232 -19.98 -18.92 -41.26
CA ARG A 232 -18.68 -18.23 -41.09
C ARG A 232 -18.54 -17.60 -39.70
N ILE A 233 -19.55 -16.87 -39.25
CA ILE A 233 -19.53 -16.25 -37.90
C ILE A 233 -19.55 -17.31 -36.81
N TYR A 234 -20.37 -18.36 -36.95
CA TYR A 234 -20.42 -19.44 -35.96
C TYR A 234 -19.06 -20.13 -35.85
N GLN A 235 -18.43 -20.48 -36.97
CA GLN A 235 -17.13 -21.15 -36.99
C GLN A 235 -16.02 -20.29 -36.35
N ALA A 236 -16.01 -18.99 -36.61
CA ALA A 236 -15.05 -18.02 -36.05
C ALA A 236 -15.15 -17.79 -34.53
N ILE A 237 -16.17 -18.32 -33.83
CA ILE A 237 -16.24 -18.18 -32.37
C ILE A 237 -15.35 -19.24 -31.68
N PRO A 238 -14.27 -18.85 -30.96
CA PRO A 238 -13.46 -19.80 -30.19
C PRO A 238 -14.18 -20.25 -28.93
N GLU A 239 -13.74 -21.36 -28.33
CA GLU A 239 -14.27 -21.85 -27.05
C GLU A 239 -14.07 -20.85 -25.90
N ALA A 240 -12.95 -20.12 -25.92
CA ALA A 240 -12.65 -19.04 -24.97
C ALA A 240 -13.59 -17.82 -25.08
N GLY A 241 -14.42 -17.78 -26.13
CA GLY A 241 -15.36 -16.71 -26.46
C GLY A 241 -14.70 -15.52 -27.14
N THR A 242 -15.49 -14.77 -27.91
CA THR A 242 -15.00 -13.61 -28.68
C THR A 242 -15.99 -12.46 -28.70
N SER A 243 -15.51 -11.26 -29.02
CA SER A 243 -16.33 -10.05 -29.10
C SER A 243 -16.93 -9.87 -30.49
N ALA A 244 -18.03 -9.10 -30.59
CA ALA A 244 -18.59 -8.75 -31.90
C ALA A 244 -17.62 -7.98 -32.79
N ARG A 245 -16.73 -7.15 -32.22
CA ARG A 245 -15.74 -6.39 -32.99
C ARG A 245 -14.68 -7.31 -33.59
N ALA A 246 -14.10 -8.20 -32.78
CA ALA A 246 -13.15 -9.20 -33.24
C ALA A 246 -13.75 -10.12 -34.32
N LEU A 247 -15.00 -10.59 -34.14
CA LEU A 247 -15.72 -11.34 -35.17
C LEU A 247 -15.93 -10.56 -36.48
N SER A 248 -16.17 -9.25 -36.37
CA SER A 248 -16.36 -8.38 -37.53
C SER A 248 -15.09 -8.29 -38.37
N GLU A 249 -13.96 -8.13 -37.68
CA GLU A 249 -12.62 -8.03 -38.29
C GLU A 249 -12.21 -9.37 -38.90
N GLU A 250 -12.37 -10.46 -38.15
CA GLU A 250 -12.01 -11.82 -38.58
C GLU A 250 -12.84 -12.32 -39.77
N VAL A 251 -14.15 -12.07 -39.75
CA VAL A 251 -15.06 -12.50 -40.84
C VAL A 251 -15.06 -11.48 -42.00
N GLY A 252 -14.49 -10.29 -41.82
CA GLY A 252 -14.43 -9.26 -42.85
C GLY A 252 -15.81 -8.71 -43.24
N ILE A 253 -16.70 -8.52 -42.26
CA ILE A 253 -18.04 -7.94 -42.47
C ILE A 253 -18.26 -6.74 -41.54
N SER A 254 -19.23 -5.89 -41.86
CA SER A 254 -19.52 -4.72 -41.02
C SER A 254 -20.11 -5.12 -39.66
N LEU A 255 -19.78 -4.33 -38.62
CA LEU A 255 -20.21 -4.59 -37.24
C LEU A 255 -21.73 -4.73 -37.10
N ARG A 256 -22.49 -3.93 -37.86
CA ARG A 256 -23.97 -4.01 -37.95
C ARG A 256 -24.43 -5.38 -38.46
N ARG A 257 -23.78 -5.92 -39.50
CA ARG A 257 -24.09 -7.27 -40.02
C ARG A 257 -23.68 -8.34 -39.02
N THR A 258 -22.53 -8.20 -38.37
CA THR A 258 -22.09 -9.10 -37.30
C THR A 258 -23.14 -9.22 -36.20
N TYR A 259 -23.63 -8.10 -35.66
CA TYR A 259 -24.72 -8.11 -34.67
C TYR A 259 -26.02 -8.74 -35.19
N LYS A 260 -26.40 -8.49 -36.46
CA LYS A 260 -27.58 -9.11 -37.08
C LYS A 260 -27.49 -10.64 -37.04
N TYR A 261 -26.36 -11.21 -37.44
CA TYR A 261 -26.18 -12.67 -37.48
C TYR A 261 -25.96 -13.28 -36.10
N ILE A 262 -25.22 -12.61 -35.21
CA ILE A 262 -25.15 -12.99 -33.79
C ILE A 262 -26.57 -13.12 -33.21
N ARG A 263 -27.44 -12.13 -33.41
CA ARG A 263 -28.83 -12.18 -32.93
C ARG A 263 -29.59 -13.41 -33.47
N ARG A 264 -29.36 -13.80 -34.73
CA ARG A 264 -29.97 -15.00 -35.32
C ARG A 264 -29.41 -16.29 -34.71
N LEU A 265 -28.10 -16.38 -34.53
CA LEU A 265 -27.45 -17.51 -33.87
C LEU A 265 -27.91 -17.64 -32.40
N THR A 266 -28.11 -16.52 -31.69
CA THR A 266 -28.68 -16.52 -30.34
C THR A 266 -30.14 -16.99 -30.33
N LYS A 267 -30.97 -16.56 -31.29
CA LYS A 267 -32.36 -17.07 -31.44
C LYS A 267 -32.38 -18.58 -31.70
N LYS A 268 -31.43 -19.08 -32.48
CA LYS A 268 -31.23 -20.52 -32.74
C LYS A 268 -30.62 -21.28 -31.54
N ARG A 269 -30.33 -20.60 -30.42
CA ARG A 269 -29.71 -21.16 -29.20
C ARG A 269 -28.35 -21.83 -29.44
N LEU A 270 -27.61 -21.38 -30.46
CA LEU A 270 -26.29 -21.91 -30.82
C LEU A 270 -25.15 -21.14 -30.15
N ILE A 271 -25.43 -19.90 -29.77
CA ILE A 271 -24.49 -19.05 -29.05
C ILE A 271 -25.20 -18.36 -27.90
N PHE A 272 -24.44 -18.06 -26.85
CA PHE A 272 -24.90 -17.25 -25.73
C PHE A 272 -23.93 -16.11 -25.47
N ALA A 273 -24.45 -15.02 -24.91
CA ALA A 273 -23.65 -13.86 -24.54
C ALA A 273 -23.32 -13.93 -23.04
N ARG A 274 -22.06 -13.69 -22.69
CA ARG A 274 -21.64 -13.48 -21.31
C ARG A 274 -20.97 -12.11 -21.21
N LYS A 275 -21.38 -11.35 -20.20
CA LYS A 275 -20.72 -10.08 -19.85
C LYS A 275 -19.41 -10.42 -19.15
N ARG A 276 -18.29 -9.90 -19.66
CA ARG A 276 -17.01 -9.90 -18.93
C ARG A 276 -16.81 -8.50 -18.39
N PRO A 277 -16.86 -8.30 -17.06
CA PRO A 277 -16.66 -6.99 -16.49
C PRO A 277 -15.25 -6.50 -16.82
N ARG A 278 -15.14 -5.19 -16.98
CA ARG A 278 -13.84 -4.55 -17.10
C ARG A 278 -13.10 -4.74 -15.79
N THR A 279 -11.89 -5.27 -15.86
CA THR A 279 -11.04 -5.45 -14.70
C THR A 279 -9.99 -4.36 -14.64
N TYR A 280 -9.53 -4.10 -13.42
CA TYR A 280 -8.44 -3.23 -13.08
C TYR A 280 -7.31 -4.10 -12.55
N GLU A 281 -6.08 -3.77 -12.92
CA GLU A 281 -4.90 -4.52 -12.52
C GLU A 281 -3.77 -3.57 -12.13
N LEU A 282 -2.86 -4.03 -11.27
CA LEU A 282 -1.69 -3.25 -10.88
C LEU A 282 -0.66 -3.23 -12.02
N THR A 283 -0.17 -2.02 -12.32
CA THR A 283 1.05 -1.85 -13.11
C THR A 283 2.29 -2.27 -12.30
N SER A 284 3.47 -2.27 -12.91
CA SER A 284 4.73 -2.49 -12.17
C SER A 284 4.88 -1.52 -10.99
N LEU A 285 4.67 -0.22 -11.24
CA LEU A 285 4.66 0.83 -10.21
C LEU A 285 3.61 0.55 -9.14
N GLY A 286 2.38 0.18 -9.54
CA GLY A 286 1.30 -0.15 -8.62
C GLY A 286 1.64 -1.32 -7.70
N ARG A 287 2.27 -2.37 -8.24
CA ARG A 287 2.69 -3.56 -7.46
C ARG A 287 3.73 -3.21 -6.42
N GLU A 288 4.74 -2.42 -6.77
CA GLU A 288 5.76 -1.97 -5.82
C GLU A 288 5.15 -1.17 -4.66
N ILE A 289 4.27 -0.20 -4.98
CA ILE A 289 3.60 0.61 -3.96
C ILE A 289 2.70 -0.26 -3.10
N ALA A 290 1.88 -1.13 -3.71
CA ALA A 290 0.97 -2.00 -2.99
C ALA A 290 1.71 -2.99 -2.07
N ALA A 291 2.82 -3.56 -2.53
CA ALA A 291 3.67 -4.44 -1.72
C ALA A 291 4.25 -3.69 -0.51
N CYS A 292 4.75 -2.47 -0.72
CA CYS A 292 5.23 -1.61 0.38
C CYS A 292 4.11 -1.28 1.38
N LEU A 293 2.89 -0.98 0.90
CA LEU A 293 1.73 -0.74 1.78
C LEU A 293 1.38 -1.99 2.59
N LYS A 294 1.47 -3.19 1.98
CA LYS A 294 1.25 -4.46 2.67
C LYS A 294 2.30 -4.72 3.74
N GLU A 295 3.58 -4.45 3.46
CA GLU A 295 4.66 -4.51 4.47
C GLU A 295 4.40 -3.55 5.65
N ILE A 296 4.01 -2.31 5.35
CA ILE A 296 3.65 -1.32 6.38
C ILE A 296 2.45 -1.80 7.21
N SER A 297 1.38 -2.30 6.57
CA SER A 297 0.21 -2.82 7.27
C SER A 297 0.55 -4.01 8.18
N LYS A 298 1.48 -4.87 7.76
CA LYS A 298 2.02 -5.94 8.63
C LYS A 298 2.77 -5.38 9.84
N LEU A 299 3.59 -4.34 9.65
CA LEU A 299 4.31 -3.68 10.75
C LEU A 299 3.34 -3.10 11.80
N ILE A 300 2.20 -2.54 11.36
CA ILE A 300 1.13 -2.03 12.24
C ILE A 300 0.40 -3.19 12.93
N SER A 301 0.05 -4.24 12.19
CA SER A 301 -0.74 -5.37 12.71
C SER A 301 0.04 -6.24 13.70
N ASN A 302 1.36 -6.30 13.55
CA ASN A 302 2.27 -6.98 14.48
C ASN A 302 2.58 -6.12 15.74
N ALA A 303 1.72 -5.16 16.08
CA ALA A 303 1.80 -4.42 17.32
C ALA A 303 1.68 -5.38 18.52
N LEU A 304 2.40 -5.05 19.60
CA LEU A 304 2.58 -5.93 20.76
C LEU A 304 1.24 -6.35 21.39
N PRO A 305 1.00 -7.64 21.65
CA PRO A 305 -0.23 -8.10 22.31
C PRO A 305 -0.33 -7.69 23.78
N TYR A 306 0.75 -7.21 24.39
CA TYR A 306 0.83 -6.95 25.83
C TYR A 306 0.12 -5.65 26.24
N SER A 307 -0.94 -5.79 27.03
CA SER A 307 -1.43 -4.75 27.93
C SER A 307 -0.49 -4.65 29.12
N VAL A 308 -0.03 -3.44 29.43
CA VAL A 308 0.54 -3.14 30.75
C VAL A 308 -0.67 -3.10 31.69
N ASN A 309 -0.82 -4.15 32.51
CA ASN A 309 -1.65 -4.08 33.71
C ASN A 309 -0.89 -3.30 34.77
#